data_AF-W1YHN8-F1
#
_entry.id   AF-W1YHN8-F1
#
_cell.length_a   1.000
_cell.length_b   1.000
_cell.length_c   1.000
_cell.angle_alpha   90.00
_cell.angle_beta   90.00
_cell.angle_gamma   90.00
#
_symmetry.space_group_name_H-M   'P 1'
#
loop_
_entity.id
_entity.type
_entity.pdbx_description
1 polymer ?
#
loop_
_entity_poly.entity_id
_entity_poly.type
_entity_poly.pdbx_seq_one_letter_code
_entity_poly.pdbx_strand_id
1 'polypeptide(L)' 'DGTPVTAEAVKLSFERLLKIGQGPAEAFPKDLKIDAPDEHTVKFTLSQPFAPFLYTLANDGASIINPAVLKE' A
#
# COMPACT_ATOMS: atom_id res chain seq x y z
N ASP A 1 -16.99 7.31 -0.99
CA ASP A 1 -18.31 6.81 -1.46
C ASP A 1 -19.14 6.15 -0.34
N GLY A 2 -18.70 6.21 0.93
CA GLY A 2 -19.41 5.57 2.05
C GLY A 2 -18.96 4.13 2.31
N THR A 3 -18.09 3.55 1.49
CA THR A 3 -17.48 2.24 1.76
C THR A 3 -16.48 2.33 2.93
N PRO A 4 -16.36 1.28 3.74
CA PRO A 4 -15.40 1.24 4.84
C PRO A 4 -13.96 1.18 4.31
N VAL A 5 -13.02 1.76 5.07
CA VAL A 5 -11.58 1.62 4.83
C VAL A 5 -11.10 0.35 5.53
N THR A 6 -10.80 -0.69 4.76
CA THR A 6 -10.34 -1.99 5.27
C THR A 6 -8.87 -2.22 4.97
N ALA A 7 -8.27 -3.22 5.63
CA ALA A 7 -6.91 -3.69 5.34
C ALA A 7 -6.73 -4.10 3.86
N GLU A 8 -7.77 -4.64 3.23
CA GLU A 8 -7.74 -4.99 1.81
C GLU A 8 -7.64 -3.74 0.92
N ALA A 9 -8.30 -2.64 1.28
CA ALA A 9 -8.16 -1.38 0.57
C ALA A 9 -6.72 -0.84 0.64
N VAL A 10 -6.06 -1.01 1.80
CA VAL A 10 -4.64 -0.69 1.94
C VAL A 10 -3.80 -1.56 1.02
N LYS A 11 -3.96 -2.89 1.09
CA LYS A 11 -3.22 -3.84 0.25
C LYS A 11 -3.32 -3.50 -1.24
N LEU A 12 -4.54 -3.34 -1.77
CA LEU A 12 -4.77 -3.01 -3.17
C LEU A 12 -4.16 -1.67 -3.59
N SER A 13 -4.15 -0.67 -2.68
CA SER A 13 -3.52 0.63 -2.94
C SER A 13 -2.01 0.49 -3.14
N PHE A 14 -1.33 -0.28 -2.29
CA PHE A 14 0.11 -0.53 -2.40
C PHE A 14 0.47 -1.45 -3.57
N GLU A 15 -0.31 -2.50 -3.83
CA GLU A 15 -0.11 -3.37 -5.00
C GLU A 15 -0.23 -2.57 -6.30
N ARG A 16 -1.24 -1.70 -6.40
CA ARG A 16 -1.37 -0.76 -7.52
C ARG A 16 -0.17 0.16 -7.63
N LEU A 17 0.24 0.80 -6.53
CA LEU A 17 1.38 1.72 -6.52
C LEU A 17 2.64 1.04 -7.09
N LEU A 18 2.96 -0.15 -6.60
CA LEU A 18 4.12 -0.94 -7.03
C LEU A 18 3.98 -1.40 -8.48
N LYS A 19 2.76 -1.77 -8.93
CA LYS A 19 2.48 -2.15 -10.32
C LYS A 19 2.65 -0.98 -11.29
N ILE A 20 2.23 0.22 -10.91
CA ILE A 20 2.44 1.44 -11.73
C ILE A 20 3.94 1.72 -11.85
N GLY A 21 4.69 1.59 -10.74
CA GLY A 21 6.15 1.63 -10.77
C GLY A 21 6.75 2.97 -11.17
N GLN A 22 6.01 4.07 -10.95
CA GLN A 22 6.45 5.43 -11.28
C GLN A 22 6.46 6.32 -10.03
N GLY A 23 7.35 7.32 -10.01
CA GLY A 23 7.36 8.40 -9.03
C GLY A 23 7.33 7.89 -7.59
N PRO A 24 6.20 7.98 -6.87
CA PRO A 24 6.15 7.54 -5.47
C PRO A 24 6.50 6.07 -5.22
N ALA A 25 6.34 5.19 -6.22
CA ALA A 25 6.72 3.78 -6.10
C ALA A 25 8.23 3.58 -5.87
N GLU A 26 9.06 4.53 -6.33
CA GLU A 26 10.53 4.48 -6.17
C GLU A 26 10.97 4.54 -4.70
N ALA A 27 10.10 5.05 -3.82
CA ALA A 27 10.38 5.14 -2.39
C ALA A 27 10.16 3.81 -1.64
N PHE A 28 9.56 2.80 -2.29
CA PHE A 28 9.25 1.50 -1.70
C PHE A 28 10.10 0.37 -2.31
N PRO A 29 10.45 -0.68 -1.53
CA PRO A 29 11.05 -1.89 -2.07
C PRO A 29 10.12 -2.54 -3.09
N LYS A 30 10.66 -2.92 -4.27
CA LYS A 30 9.86 -3.54 -5.35
C LYS A 30 9.27 -4.89 -4.97
N ASP A 31 9.88 -5.57 -4.01
CA ASP A 31 9.50 -6.87 -3.48
C ASP A 31 8.74 -6.79 -2.14
N LEU A 32 8.27 -5.59 -1.77
CA LEU A 32 7.45 -5.38 -0.58
C LEU A 32 6.21 -6.29 -0.61
N LYS A 33 6.07 -7.14 0.40
CA LYS A 33 4.89 -8.00 0.56
C LYS A 33 3.89 -7.33 1.49
N ILE A 34 2.63 -7.31 1.07
CA ILE A 34 1.52 -6.76 1.84
C ILE A 34 0.45 -7.84 2.04
N ASP A 35 0.16 -8.15 3.30
CA ASP A 35 -0.89 -9.08 3.71
C ASP A 35 -1.98 -8.34 4.51
N ALA A 36 -3.22 -8.80 4.38
CA ALA A 36 -4.39 -8.33 5.12
C ALA A 36 -5.06 -9.53 5.80
N PRO A 37 -4.53 -10.03 6.94
CA PRO A 37 -5.03 -11.24 7.60
C PRO A 37 -6.46 -11.10 8.15
N ASP A 38 -6.91 -9.87 8.40
CA ASP A 38 -8.28 -9.54 8.81
C ASP A 38 -8.65 -8.12 8.34
N GLU A 39 -9.86 -7.67 8.65
CA GLU A 39 -10.41 -6.39 8.16
C GLU A 39 -9.65 -5.15 8.63
N HIS A 40 -8.95 -5.21 9.77
CA HIS A 40 -8.34 -4.05 10.43
C HIS A 40 -6.83 -4.20 10.69
N THR A 41 -6.22 -5.28 10.21
CA THR A 41 -4.80 -5.54 10.36
C THR A 41 -4.12 -5.61 8.99
N VAL A 42 -3.08 -4.80 8.80
CA VAL A 42 -2.19 -4.87 7.63
C VAL A 42 -0.80 -5.28 8.10
N LYS A 43 -0.18 -6.23 7.39
CA LYS A 43 1.19 -6.67 7.63
C LYS A 43 2.06 -6.39 6.41
N PHE A 44 3.07 -5.55 6.61
CA PHE A 44 4.13 -5.31 5.63
C PHE A 44 5.36 -6.15 5.97
N THR A 45 5.90 -6.86 4.97
CA THR A 45 7.16 -7.60 5.12
C THR A 45 8.18 -7.08 4.12
N LEU A 46 9.30 -6.56 4.64
CA LEU A 46 10.41 -6.07 3.85
C LEU A 46 11.51 -7.14 3.80
N SER A 47 12.16 -7.30 2.65
CA SER A 47 13.25 -8.26 2.48
C SER A 47 14.54 -7.85 3.17
N GLN A 48 14.70 -6.55 3.44
CA GLN A 48 15.81 -5.94 4.15
C GLN A 48 15.31 -4.88 5.13
N PRO A 49 16.02 -4.60 6.23
CA PRO A 49 15.69 -3.50 7.12
C PRO A 49 15.67 -2.16 6.37
N PHE A 50 14.61 -1.38 6.58
CA PHE A 50 14.46 -0.04 6.01
C PHE A 50 13.90 0.90 7.08
N ALA A 51 14.80 1.55 7.83
CA ALA A 51 14.44 2.43 8.94
C ALA A 51 13.46 3.58 8.56
N PRO A 52 13.53 4.18 7.35
CA PRO A 52 12.60 5.23 6.95
C PRO A 52 11.18 4.77 6.63
N PHE A 53 10.86 3.47 6.71
CA PHE A 53 9.58 2.93 6.20
C PHE A 53 8.34 3.69 6.69
N LEU A 54 8.26 4.02 7.97
CA LEU A 54 7.13 4.78 8.52
C LEU A 54 7.01 6.19 7.91
N TYR A 55 8.14 6.84 7.63
CA TYR A 55 8.14 8.14 6.96
C TYR A 55 7.70 8.00 5.49
N THR A 56 8.13 6.92 4.82
CA THR A 56 7.69 6.62 3.46
C THR A 56 6.18 6.39 3.38
N LEU A 57 5.57 5.72 4.37
CA LEU A 57 4.11 5.56 4.45
C LEU A 57 3.35 6.88 4.61
N ALA A 58 4.00 7.91 5.16
CA ALA A 58 3.38 9.22 5.39
C ALA A 58 3.43 10.14 4.16
N ASN A 59 3.92 9.65 3.00
CA ASN A 59 3.93 10.43 1.77
C ASN A 59 2.57 10.41 1.05
N ASP A 60 2.28 11.45 0.26
CA ASP A 60 1.02 11.55 -0.48
C ASP A 60 0.80 10.38 -1.45
N GLY A 61 1.89 9.83 -2.00
CA GLY A 61 1.83 8.71 -2.94
C GLY A 61 1.43 7.36 -2.33
N ALA A 62 1.48 7.24 -1.00
CA ALA A 62 1.00 6.08 -0.23
C ALA A 62 -0.45 6.25 0.24
N SER A 63 -1.17 7.26 -0.28
CA SER A 63 -2.60 7.46 0.02
C SER A 63 -3.43 6.22 -0.27
N ILE A 64 -4.33 5.89 0.65
CA ILE A 64 -5.26 4.76 0.49
C ILE A 64 -6.42 5.21 -0.39
N ILE A 65 -6.65 4.46 -1.46
CA ILE A 65 -7.70 4.76 -2.44
C ILE A 65 -8.87 3.78 -2.30
N ASN A 66 -10.04 4.22 -2.75
CA ASN A 66 -11.21 3.36 -2.83
C ASN A 66 -11.00 2.25 -3.89
N PRO A 67 -11.01 0.96 -3.52
CA PRO A 67 -10.81 -0.14 -4.47
C PRO A 67 -11.82 -0.19 -5.61
N ALA A 68 -13.02 0.37 -5.44
CA ALA A 68 -14.04 0.39 -6.49
C ALA A 68 -13.58 1.14 -7.75
N VAL A 69 -12.67 2.12 -7.63
CA VAL A 69 -12.16 2.91 -8.77
C VAL A 69 -11.07 2.17 -9.57
N LEU A 70 -10.65 0.98 -9.14
CA LEU A 70 -9.63 0.17 -9.82
C LEU A 70 -10.20 -0.84 -10.82
N LYS A 71 -11.53 -0.98 -10.85
CA LYS A 71 -12.23 -1.85 -11.78
C LYS A 71 -12.61 -1.06 -13.04
N GLU A 72 -11.63 -0.81 -13.89
CA GLU A 72 -11.84 -0.45 -15.31
C GLU A 72 -11.09 -1.42 -16.21
#